data_AF-A0A7C3RUL5-F1
#
_entry.id   AF-A0A7C3RUL5-F1
#
_cell.length_a   1.000
_cell.length_b   1.000
_cell.length_c   1.000
_cell.angle_alpha   90.00
_cell.angle_beta   90.00
_cell.angle_gamma   90.00
#
_symmetry.space_group_name_H-M   'P 1'
#
loop_
_entity.id
_entity.type
_entity.pdbx_description
1 polymer ?
#
loop_
_entity_poly.entity_id
_entity_poly.type
_entity_poly.pdbx_seq_one_letter_code
_entity_poly.pdbx_strand_id
1 'polypeptide(L)' 'VRIHVEAEEGVTGFMVEKHLKERLGFSPKGDVFRPGTLPRQDGKAVRVIHRREPT' A
#
# COMPACT_ATOMS: atom_id res chain seq x y z
N VAL A 1 -1.02 3.26 10.01
CA VAL A 1 -1.50 3.25 8.60
C VAL A 1 -1.10 1.92 7.98
N ARG A 2 -2.00 1.25 7.25
CA ARG A 2 -1.71 0.00 6.53
C ARG A 2 -1.70 0.30 5.04
N ILE A 3 -0.65 -0.09 4.33
CA ILE A 3 -0.46 0.22 2.92
C ILE A 3 -0.09 -1.07 2.18
N HIS A 4 -0.94 -1.47 1.25
CA HIS A 4 -0.64 -2.54 0.30
C HIS A 4 -0.08 -1.91 -0.98
N VAL A 5 0.99 -2.50 -1.51
CA VAL A 5 1.73 -1.94 -2.66
C VAL A 5 1.88 -3.02 -3.72
N GLU A 6 1.68 -2.64 -4.98
CA GLU A 6 2.08 -3.47 -6.11
C GLU A 6 3.50 -3.09 -6.55
N ALA A 7 4.38 -4.08 -6.71
CA ALA A 7 5.73 -3.86 -7.16
C ALA A 7 6.25 -5.05 -7.97
N GLU A 8 7.27 -4.79 -8.78
CA GLU A 8 7.98 -5.83 -9.54
C GLU A 8 8.69 -6.83 -8.61
N GLU A 9 9.03 -8.00 -9.16
CA GLU A 9 9.75 -9.03 -8.42
C GLU A 9 11.11 -8.53 -7.93
N GLY A 10 11.48 -8.93 -6.71
CA GLY A 10 12.70 -8.46 -6.03
C GLY A 10 12.48 -7.24 -5.12
N VAL A 11 11.35 -6.53 -5.23
CA VAL A 11 10.96 -5.50 -4.25
C VAL A 11 10.38 -6.17 -3.00
N THR A 12 11.00 -5.93 -1.84
CA THR A 12 10.57 -6.51 -0.57
C THR A 12 9.78 -5.50 0.28
N GLY A 13 8.98 -6.00 1.22
CA GLY A 13 8.26 -5.15 2.17
C GLY A 13 9.19 -4.24 2.99
N PHE A 14 10.41 -4.71 3.31
CA PHE A 14 11.42 -3.90 4.00
C PHE A 14 11.88 -2.70 3.15
N MET A 15 12.09 -2.90 1.85
CA MET A 15 12.47 -1.81 0.94
C MET A 15 11.39 -0.74 0.87
N VAL A 16 10.12 -1.16 0.79
CA VAL A 16 8.96 -0.28 0.77
C VAL A 16 8.83 0.48 2.09
N GLU A 17 8.90 -0.22 3.23
CA GLU A 17 8.80 0.41 4.55
C GLU A 17 9.90 1.46 4.75
N LYS A 18 11.16 1.09 4.45
CA LYS A 18 12.31 1.99 4.54
C LYS A 18 12.08 3.24 3.70
N HIS A 19 11.69 3.08 2.44
CA HIS A 19 11.46 4.20 1.53
C HIS A 19 10.37 5.15 2.05
N LEU A 20 9.24 4.62 2.53
CA LEU A 20 8.15 5.43 3.07
C LEU A 20 8.54 6.13 4.37
N LYS A 21 9.32 5.48 5.23
CA LYS A 21 9.84 6.09 6.46
C LYS A 21 10.74 7.28 6.16
N GLU A 22 11.68 7.13 5.22
CA GLU A 22 12.62 8.19 4.83
C GLU A 22 11.92 9.37 4.15
N ARG A 23 10.87 9.12 3.37
CA ARG A 23 10.20 10.15 2.57
C ARG A 23 9.03 10.83 3.29
N LEU A 24 8.31 10.09 4.13
CA LEU A 24 7.05 10.52 4.74
C LEU A 24 7.04 10.42 6.28
N GLY A 25 8.10 9.89 6.90
CA GLY A 25 8.27 9.87 8.35
C GLY A 25 7.46 8.82 9.10
N PHE A 26 6.91 7.80 8.42
CA PHE A 26 6.18 6.71 9.07
C PHE A 26 6.53 5.32 8.53
N SER A 27 6.38 4.30 9.38
CA SER A 27 6.55 2.89 9.03
C SER A 27 5.18 2.21 8.91
N PRO A 28 4.67 1.95 7.68
CA PRO A 28 3.43 1.23 7.49
C PRO A 28 3.60 -0.29 7.67
N LYS A 29 2.51 -0.94 8.08
CA LYS A 29 2.33 -2.38 7.88
C LYS A 29 1.65 -2.63 6.54
N GLY A 30 1.85 -3.81 5.95
CA GLY A 30 1.16 -4.21 4.72
C GLY A 30 1.94 -5.23 3.93
N ASP A 31 1.44 -5.54 2.75
CA ASP A 31 1.94 -6.63 1.91
C ASP A 31 2.30 -6.09 0.52
N VAL A 32 3.31 -6.69 -0.09
CA VAL A 32 3.72 -6.40 -1.47
C VAL A 32 3.07 -7.43 -2.38
N PHE A 33 2.40 -6.96 -3.43
CA PHE A 33 1.72 -7.78 -4.41
C PHE A 33 2.35 -7.61 -5.80
N ARG A 34 2.05 -8.56 -6.69
CA ARG A 34 2.45 -8.43 -8.10
C ARG A 34 1.63 -7.33 -8.79
N PRO A 35 2.17 -6.69 -9.84
CA PRO A 35 1.43 -5.68 -10.60
C PRO A 35 0.11 -6.20 -11.15
N GLY A 36 -0.98 -5.44 -10.97
CA GLY A 36 -2.31 -5.76 -11.49
C GLY A 36 -3.13 -6.77 -10.67
N THR A 37 -2.74 -7.07 -9.43
CA THR A 37 -3.46 -7.99 -8.54
C THR A 37 -4.36 -7.29 -7.53
N LEU A 38 -4.10 -6.03 -7.17
CA LEU A 38 -4.97 -5.25 -6.32
C LEU A 38 -6.25 -4.86 -7.08
N PRO A 39 -7.41 -4.86 -6.39
CA PRO A 39 -8.69 -4.57 -7.02
C PRO A 39 -8.70 -3.16 -7.59
N ARG A 40 -9.12 -3.05 -8.85
CA ARG A 40 -9.30 -1.78 -9.55
C ARG A 40 -10.79 -1.43 -9.56
N GLN A 41 -11.09 -0.17 -9.33
CA GLN A 41 -12.44 0.37 -9.54
C GLN A 41 -12.50 1.01 -10.92
N ASP A 42 -13.64 0.88 -11.60
CA ASP A 42 -13.90 1.61 -12.82
C ASP A 42 -13.93 3.13 -12.54
N GLY A 43 -13.26 3.91 -13.39
CA GLY A 43 -13.14 5.36 -13.22
C GLY A 43 -11.94 5.79 -12.34
N LYS A 44 -12.14 6.82 -11.50
CA LYS A 44 -11.05 7.41 -10.71
C LYS A 44 -10.61 6.47 -9.59
N ALA A 45 -9.34 6.10 -9.58
CA ALA A 45 -8.79 5.23 -8.56
C ALA A 45 -8.95 5.79 -7.13
N VAL A 46 -9.63 5.02 -6.28
CA VAL A 46 -9.74 5.28 -4.83
C VAL A 46 -8.64 4.50 -4.11
N ARG A 47 -7.65 5.20 -3.55
CA ARG A 47 -6.46 4.60 -2.93
C ARG A 47 -6.41 4.69 -1.40
N VAL A 48 -7.32 5.46 -0.81
CA VAL A 48 -7.40 5.65 0.64
C VAL A 48 -8.76 5.15 1.10
N ILE A 49 -8.75 4.09 1.89
CA ILE A 49 -9.97 3.49 2.46
C ILE A 49 -9.93 3.74 3.96
N HIS A 50 -10.89 4.51 4.46
CA HIS A 50 -11.07 4.69 5.90
C HIS A 50 -11.90 3.54 6.46
N ARG A 51 -11.41 2.88 7.51
CA ARG A 51 -12.22 1.93 8.27
C ARG A 51 -13.34 2.74 8.93
N ARG A 52 -14.59 2.50 8.56
CA ARG A 52 -15.73 3.00 9.36
C ARG A 52 -15.71 2.24 10.69
N GLU A 53 -15.73 2.98 11.81
CA GLU A 53 -16.10 2.36 13.08
C GLU A 53 -17.56 1.89 12.96
N PRO A 54 -17.90 0.66 13.37
CA PRO A 54 -19.28 0.25 13.44
C PRO A 54 -19.99 1.19 14.42
N THR A 55 -21.01 1.90 13.91
CA THR A 55 -21.88 2.75 14.71
C THR A 55 -22.80 1.89 15.58
#